data_AF-A0A9N8DIK1-F1
#
_entry.id   AF-A0A9N8DIK1-F1
#
_cell.length_a   1.000
_cell.length_b   1.000
_cell.length_c   1.000
_cell.angle_alpha   90.00
_cell.angle_beta   90.00
_cell.angle_gamma   90.00
#
_symmetry.space_group_name_H-M   'P 1'
#
loop_
_entity.id
_entity.type
_entity.pdbx_description
1 polymer ?
#
loop_
_entity_poly.entity_id
_entity_poly.type
_entity_poly.pdbx_seq_one_letter_code
_entity_poly.pdbx_strand_id
1 'polypeptide(L)'
;MSATTIETAKLPNDTGNGGRIWRIFPRTSPRTFSLGDVVFFRPKSAKEDGKRGTVVEPMPDAKDHVWVEFWESGDTNNGNRRKKYVSCKRLVPVFTQSHGDQSIILTPDTIPYRHLAASQICETDDVLEIGCSTGEASVILCRYGRSWVGFDSSNDMIETSSAALQKMDLKILRHACKMDALSDPKRAMDVARKFNPKGPAAVFLDIGGNREEKGVLEMMSWVLESFPQVKVLVVKSREVVKDISSTISNKDNSSSDVIEDYGVVRNGSTWFHAKMESVNTTKLPRHPLQAPLVMSPLDATKPVCRYHNYDPKGCKKAANCPLDHEHCHLCLEKGHRAVNCSSTSSNKTGQKRKALYDEVT
;
A
#
# COMPACT_ATOMS: atom_id res chain seq x y z
N MET A 1 -14.17 4.64 43.71
CA MET A 1 -14.45 3.69 42.62
C MET A 1 -13.30 3.79 41.64
N SER A 2 -12.38 2.81 41.69
CA SER A 2 -11.14 2.83 40.90
C SER A 2 -11.44 2.54 39.43
N ALA A 3 -10.94 3.40 38.54
CA ALA A 3 -10.97 3.21 37.10
C ALA A 3 -9.94 2.13 36.73
N THR A 4 -10.42 0.99 36.25
CA THR A 4 -9.57 -0.09 35.75
C THR A 4 -9.14 0.26 34.32
N THR A 5 -7.89 0.70 34.16
CA THR A 5 -7.24 0.86 32.85
C THR A 5 -7.03 -0.54 32.26
N ILE A 6 -7.68 -0.82 31.13
CA ILE A 6 -7.46 -2.05 30.37
C ILE A 6 -6.16 -1.86 29.58
N GLU A 7 -5.07 -2.48 30.04
CA GLU A 7 -3.84 -2.62 29.27
C GLU A 7 -4.08 -3.59 28.11
N THR A 8 -4.08 -3.07 26.88
CA THR A 8 -3.96 -3.89 25.66
C THR A 8 -2.56 -4.51 25.63
N ALA A 9 -2.50 -5.83 25.55
CA ALA A 9 -1.26 -6.59 25.47
C ALA A 9 -0.35 -6.07 24.34
N LYS A 10 0.87 -5.66 24.69
CA LYS A 10 1.92 -5.31 23.72
C LYS A 10 2.34 -6.56 22.96
N LEU A 11 2.04 -6.61 21.67
CA LEU A 11 2.59 -7.59 20.74
C LEU A 11 4.12 -7.40 20.64
N PRO A 12 4.89 -8.48 20.45
CA PRO A 12 6.35 -8.40 20.41
C PRO A 12 6.82 -7.52 19.25
N ASN A 13 7.52 -6.44 19.61
CA ASN A 13 8.10 -5.47 18.69
C ASN A 13 9.23 -6.12 17.89
N ASP A 14 9.08 -6.14 16.57
CA ASP A 14 10.21 -6.30 15.66
C ASP A 14 10.92 -4.94 15.54
N THR A 15 12.08 -4.86 16.20
CA THR A 15 13.17 -3.88 16.05
C THR A 15 12.84 -2.41 15.72
N GLY A 16 12.66 -1.60 16.77
CA GLY A 16 13.32 -0.28 16.88
C GLY A 16 13.12 0.79 15.80
N ASN A 17 12.00 0.82 15.08
CA ASN A 17 11.48 1.99 14.34
C ASN A 17 10.11 1.58 13.75
N GLY A 18 9.00 2.10 14.29
CA GLY A 18 7.63 1.96 13.74
C GLY A 18 7.24 0.58 13.19
N GLY A 19 6.54 -0.24 13.98
CA GLY A 19 6.17 -1.59 13.56
C GLY A 19 5.17 -1.58 12.39
N ARG A 20 5.28 -2.57 11.47
CA ARG A 20 4.26 -2.82 10.45
C ARG A 20 3.25 -3.85 10.95
N ILE A 21 1.99 -3.46 11.02
CA ILE A 21 0.90 -4.35 11.38
C ILE A 21 0.19 -4.82 10.12
N TRP A 22 0.31 -6.12 9.83
CA TRP A 22 -0.27 -6.75 8.65
C TRP A 22 -1.66 -7.29 8.95
N ARG A 23 -2.61 -7.11 8.04
CA ARG A 23 -4.00 -7.59 8.19
C ARG A 23 -4.54 -8.17 6.89
N ILE A 24 -5.41 -9.16 6.99
CA ILE A 24 -6.26 -9.64 5.89
C ILE A 24 -7.71 -9.22 6.15
N PHE A 25 -8.34 -8.60 5.15
CA PHE A 25 -9.72 -8.12 5.24
C PHE A 25 -10.56 -8.49 4.00
N PRO A 26 -11.82 -8.97 4.15
CA PRO A 26 -12.46 -9.30 5.40
C PRO A 26 -11.83 -10.56 6.00
N ARG A 27 -12.05 -10.77 7.30
CA ARG A 27 -11.70 -12.02 7.96
C ARG A 27 -12.61 -13.16 7.50
N THR A 28 -12.12 -14.39 7.60
CA THR A 28 -12.88 -15.62 7.30
C THR A 28 -13.92 -15.94 8.37
N SER A 29 -13.69 -15.55 9.63
CA SER A 29 -14.60 -15.80 10.75
C SER A 29 -15.62 -14.66 10.96
N PRO A 30 -16.83 -14.98 11.45
CA PRO A 30 -17.86 -13.98 11.77
C PRO A 30 -17.34 -12.93 12.75
N ARG A 31 -17.82 -11.69 12.58
CA ARG A 31 -17.34 -10.56 13.36
C ARG A 31 -18.18 -10.30 14.61
N THR A 32 -17.54 -10.40 15.77
CA THR A 32 -17.99 -9.75 17.01
C THR A 32 -17.34 -8.37 17.12
N PHE A 33 -18.13 -7.39 17.55
CA PHE A 33 -17.65 -6.05 17.89
C PHE A 33 -17.71 -5.90 19.40
N SER A 34 -16.64 -5.37 19.97
CA SER A 34 -16.46 -5.22 21.40
C SER A 34 -16.67 -3.76 21.84
N LEU A 35 -16.95 -3.58 23.13
CA LEU A 35 -17.00 -2.26 23.74
C LEU A 35 -15.66 -1.52 23.51
N GLY A 36 -15.73 -0.29 23.01
CA GLY A 36 -14.56 0.53 22.72
C GLY A 36 -14.03 0.41 21.28
N ASP A 37 -14.51 -0.56 20.49
CA ASP A 37 -14.09 -0.68 19.09
C ASP A 37 -14.40 0.58 18.30
N VAL A 38 -13.40 1.10 17.58
CA VAL A 38 -13.59 2.18 16.62
C VAL A 38 -14.07 1.57 15.31
N VAL A 39 -15.21 2.06 14.83
CA VAL A 39 -15.91 1.51 13.66
C VAL A 39 -16.34 2.62 12.73
N PHE A 40 -16.46 2.26 11.46
CA PHE A 40 -17.14 3.03 10.45
C PHE A 40 -18.45 2.34 10.12
N PHE A 41 -19.59 3.02 10.28
CA PHE A 41 -20.87 2.46 9.86
C PHE A 41 -21.24 2.97 8.48
N ARG A 42 -21.40 2.02 7.54
CA ARG A 42 -21.76 2.29 6.15
C ARG A 42 -23.15 2.93 6.06
N PRO A 43 -23.38 3.88 5.14
CA PRO A 43 -24.68 4.52 4.98
C PRO A 43 -25.77 3.53 4.55
N LYS A 44 -27.05 3.82 4.83
CA LYS A 44 -28.16 2.98 4.34
C LYS A 44 -28.50 3.22 2.88
N SER A 45 -28.17 4.39 2.36
CA SER A 45 -28.51 4.83 1.01
C SER A 45 -27.45 5.78 0.47
N ALA A 46 -27.48 6.06 -0.83
CA ALA A 46 -26.58 7.02 -1.47
C ALA A 46 -26.77 8.48 -1.00
N LYS A 47 -27.86 8.78 -0.27
CA LYS A 47 -28.14 10.10 0.29
C LYS A 47 -27.52 10.33 1.67
N GLU A 48 -27.00 9.27 2.29
CA GLU A 48 -26.35 9.34 3.60
C GLU A 48 -24.84 9.17 3.42
N ASP A 49 -24.08 9.86 4.26
CA ASP A 49 -22.66 9.57 4.45
C ASP A 49 -22.46 8.56 5.57
N GLY A 50 -21.45 7.71 5.42
CA GLY A 50 -21.01 6.86 6.52
C GLY A 50 -20.26 7.70 7.54
N LYS A 51 -20.30 7.27 8.81
CA LYS A 51 -19.62 8.00 9.89
C LYS A 51 -18.75 7.06 10.70
N ARG A 52 -17.66 7.61 11.23
CA ARG A 52 -16.82 6.96 12.25
C ARG A 52 -17.48 7.13 13.62
N GLY A 53 -17.33 6.12 14.47
CA GLY A 53 -17.81 6.14 15.84
C GLY A 53 -17.18 5.05 16.68
N THR A 54 -17.62 4.94 17.93
CA THR A 54 -17.13 3.97 18.91
C THR A 54 -18.28 3.11 19.39
N VAL A 55 -18.06 1.80 19.50
CA VAL A 55 -19.04 0.89 20.09
C VAL A 55 -19.11 1.17 21.59
N VAL A 56 -20.30 1.50 22.11
CA VAL A 56 -20.49 1.92 23.51
C VAL A 56 -21.32 0.96 24.36
N GLU A 57 -22.14 0.12 23.73
CA GLU A 57 -22.95 -0.87 24.44
C GLU A 57 -23.08 -2.13 23.56
N PRO A 58 -22.37 -3.22 23.89
CA PRO A 58 -22.66 -4.53 23.33
C PRO A 58 -23.91 -5.10 24.02
N MET A 59 -25.00 -5.32 23.28
CA MET A 59 -26.22 -5.91 23.83
C MET A 59 -26.05 -7.44 23.90
N PRO A 60 -26.23 -8.08 25.08
CA PRO A 60 -26.16 -9.54 25.23
C PRO A 60 -27.18 -10.30 24.36
N ASP A 61 -28.33 -9.68 24.09
CA ASP A 61 -29.52 -10.38 23.57
C ASP A 61 -29.76 -10.19 22.06
N ALA A 62 -29.00 -9.32 21.40
CA ALA A 62 -29.12 -9.05 19.96
C ALA A 62 -27.77 -9.24 19.27
N LYS A 63 -27.46 -10.49 18.89
CA LYS A 63 -26.17 -10.91 18.31
C LYS A 63 -25.69 -10.11 17.08
N ASP A 64 -26.58 -9.35 16.43
CA ASP A 64 -26.33 -8.71 15.13
C ASP A 64 -26.31 -7.18 15.14
N HIS A 65 -26.48 -6.52 16.29
CA HIS A 65 -26.53 -5.05 16.39
C HIS A 65 -25.78 -4.53 17.61
N VAL A 66 -25.23 -3.32 17.49
CA VAL A 66 -24.56 -2.62 18.58
C VAL A 66 -24.93 -1.14 18.58
N TRP A 67 -24.77 -0.49 19.73
CA TRP A 67 -24.84 0.96 19.81
C TRP A 67 -23.48 1.57 19.47
N VAL A 68 -23.50 2.48 18.51
CA VAL A 68 -22.33 3.26 18.09
C VAL A 68 -22.55 4.72 18.47
N GLU A 69 -21.64 5.27 19.27
CA GLU A 69 -21.55 6.70 19.55
C GLU A 69 -20.69 7.39 18.49
N PHE A 70 -21.16 8.51 17.94
CA PHE A 70 -20.45 9.25 16.90
C PHE A 70 -20.71 10.75 17.00
N TRP A 71 -19.84 11.51 16.34
CA TRP A 71 -19.94 12.97 16.24
C TRP A 71 -20.68 13.37 14.96
N GLU A 72 -21.57 14.35 15.06
CA GLU A 72 -22.25 14.92 13.90
C GLU A 72 -21.39 16.04 13.31
N SER A 73 -20.95 15.89 12.05
CA SER A 73 -20.16 16.89 11.35
C SER A 73 -20.90 18.23 11.30
N GLY A 74 -20.22 19.32 11.66
CA GLY A 74 -20.75 20.69 11.63
C GLY A 74 -20.77 21.42 12.97
N ASP A 75 -20.44 20.74 14.07
CA ASP A 75 -20.56 21.30 15.42
C ASP A 75 -19.23 21.14 16.19
N THR A 76 -18.19 21.84 15.71
CA THR A 76 -16.81 21.70 16.18
C THR A 76 -16.57 22.25 17.59
N ASN A 77 -17.54 22.97 18.16
CA ASN A 77 -17.38 23.62 19.47
C ASN A 77 -18.37 23.13 20.54
N ASN A 78 -19.36 22.29 20.19
CA ASN A 78 -20.29 21.71 21.18
C ASN A 78 -20.94 20.39 20.74
N GLY A 79 -20.30 19.68 19.79
CA GLY A 79 -20.91 18.57 19.07
C GLY A 79 -21.63 17.58 19.95
N ASN A 80 -22.96 17.56 19.85
CA ASN A 80 -23.77 16.58 20.55
C ASN A 80 -23.36 15.18 20.08
N ARG A 81 -22.78 14.39 20.99
CA ARG A 81 -22.57 12.96 20.77
C ARG A 81 -23.92 12.31 20.53
N ARG A 82 -24.03 11.58 19.43
CA ARG A 82 -25.25 10.83 19.09
C ARG A 82 -24.96 9.35 19.17
N LYS A 83 -25.94 8.59 19.65
CA LYS A 83 -25.93 7.13 19.59
C LYS A 83 -26.81 6.67 18.44
N LYS A 84 -26.37 5.65 17.72
CA LYS A 84 -27.17 4.97 16.69
C LYS A 84 -27.09 3.47 16.89
N TYR A 85 -28.24 2.82 16.80
CA TYR A 85 -28.33 1.37 16.78
C TYR A 85 -28.02 0.86 15.36
N VAL A 86 -26.94 0.10 15.21
CA VAL A 86 -26.39 -0.26 13.91
C VAL A 86 -26.18 -1.77 13.82
N SER A 87 -26.60 -2.37 12.70
CA SER A 87 -26.29 -3.76 12.40
C SER A 87 -24.80 -3.97 12.22
N CYS A 88 -24.23 -5.01 12.83
CA CYS A 88 -22.84 -5.44 12.69
C CYS A 88 -22.44 -5.65 11.21
N LYS A 89 -23.37 -6.05 10.33
CA LYS A 89 -23.12 -6.19 8.88
C LYS A 89 -22.81 -4.87 8.18
N ARG A 90 -23.20 -3.74 8.77
CA ARG A 90 -22.92 -2.39 8.25
C ARG A 90 -21.66 -1.78 8.85
N LEU A 91 -21.04 -2.43 9.83
CA LEU A 91 -19.85 -1.94 10.48
C LEU A 91 -18.58 -2.43 9.79
N VAL A 92 -17.63 -1.52 9.64
CA VAL A 92 -16.29 -1.76 9.11
C VAL A 92 -15.31 -1.34 10.21
N PRO A 93 -14.25 -2.12 10.51
CA PRO A 93 -13.28 -1.72 11.53
C PRO A 93 -12.62 -0.41 11.10
N VAL A 94 -12.30 0.46 12.04
CA VAL A 94 -11.27 1.47 11.81
C VAL A 94 -10.05 0.98 12.55
N PHE A 95 -8.99 0.61 11.82
CA PHE A 95 -7.78 0.12 12.45
C PHE A 95 -6.97 1.31 12.96
N THR A 96 -7.21 1.69 14.21
CA THR A 96 -6.42 2.71 14.91
C THR A 96 -5.02 2.17 15.15
N GLN A 97 -4.01 3.00 14.90
CA GLN A 97 -2.61 2.66 15.08
C GLN A 97 -2.05 3.43 16.26
N SER A 98 -1.11 2.81 16.98
CA SER A 98 -0.24 3.54 17.88
C SER A 98 0.58 4.54 17.09
N HIS A 99 1.00 5.64 17.73
CA HIS A 99 1.86 6.63 17.08
C HIS A 99 3.12 5.96 16.52
N GLY A 100 3.27 6.00 15.20
CA GLY A 100 4.47 5.52 14.49
C GLY A 100 4.35 4.15 13.82
N ASP A 101 3.27 3.39 14.06
CA ASP A 101 3.06 2.14 13.33
C ASP A 101 2.55 2.40 11.90
N GLN A 102 2.72 1.41 11.01
CA GLN A 102 2.11 1.38 9.67
C GLN A 102 1.15 0.19 9.57
N SER A 103 -0.08 0.40 9.12
CA SER A 103 -1.02 -0.70 8.85
C SER A 103 -0.99 -1.10 7.38
N ILE A 104 -0.68 -2.36 7.12
CA ILE A 104 -0.75 -2.98 5.79
C ILE A 104 -1.98 -3.88 5.75
N ILE A 105 -2.96 -3.55 4.91
CA ILE A 105 -4.25 -4.26 4.86
C ILE A 105 -4.43 -4.87 3.49
N LEU A 106 -4.41 -6.19 3.43
CA LEU A 106 -4.60 -6.98 2.22
C LEU A 106 -6.07 -7.34 2.07
N THR A 107 -6.60 -7.19 0.87
CA THR A 107 -7.99 -7.56 0.58
C THR A 107 -8.11 -8.21 -0.80
N PRO A 108 -8.90 -9.29 -0.96
CA PRO A 108 -8.95 -9.99 -2.24
C PRO A 108 -9.90 -9.33 -3.24
N ASP A 109 -10.88 -8.56 -2.79
CA ASP A 109 -12.03 -8.17 -3.60
C ASP A 109 -12.35 -6.67 -3.55
N THR A 110 -13.07 -6.20 -4.57
CA THR A 110 -13.39 -4.79 -4.76
C THR A 110 -14.34 -4.23 -3.69
N ILE A 111 -15.31 -5.02 -3.23
CA ILE A 111 -16.27 -4.58 -2.20
C ILE A 111 -15.55 -4.26 -0.87
N PRO A 112 -14.79 -5.20 -0.26
CA PRO A 112 -14.05 -4.91 0.95
C PRO A 112 -12.98 -3.82 0.77
N TYR A 113 -12.34 -3.73 -0.40
CA TYR A 113 -11.45 -2.62 -0.73
C TYR A 113 -12.14 -1.25 -0.62
N ARG A 114 -13.34 -1.10 -1.21
CA ARG A 114 -14.14 0.13 -1.11
C ARG A 114 -14.63 0.41 0.32
N HIS A 115 -14.88 -0.63 1.12
CA HIS A 115 -15.18 -0.46 2.54
C HIS A 115 -13.98 0.09 3.32
N LEU A 116 -12.76 -0.37 3.01
CA LEU A 116 -11.52 0.16 3.59
C LEU A 116 -11.26 1.61 3.14
N ALA A 117 -11.53 1.93 1.87
CA ALA A 117 -11.44 3.30 1.35
C ALA A 117 -12.29 4.30 2.13
N ALA A 118 -13.49 3.89 2.57
CA ALA A 118 -14.35 4.75 3.37
C ALA A 118 -13.95 4.83 4.85
N SER A 119 -13.35 3.76 5.38
CA SER A 119 -13.18 3.59 6.83
C SER A 119 -11.79 3.92 7.35
N GLN A 120 -10.74 3.78 6.52
CA GLN A 120 -9.35 3.91 6.99
C GLN A 120 -8.76 5.32 6.86
N ILE A 121 -9.40 6.22 6.10
CA ILE A 121 -8.94 7.61 5.94
C ILE A 121 -9.86 8.62 6.63
N CYS A 122 -9.34 9.80 6.94
CA CYS A 122 -10.07 10.93 7.49
C CYS A 122 -9.72 12.23 6.76
N GLU A 123 -10.43 13.31 7.10
CA GLU A 123 -10.37 14.62 6.43
C GLU A 123 -9.00 15.31 6.52
N THR A 124 -8.05 14.73 7.25
CA THR A 124 -6.67 15.22 7.36
C THR A 124 -5.66 14.44 6.50
N ASP A 125 -6.09 13.31 5.91
CA ASP A 125 -5.20 12.43 5.16
C ASP A 125 -5.10 12.84 3.68
N ASP A 126 -3.87 12.97 3.18
CA ASP A 126 -3.59 13.02 1.75
C ASP A 126 -3.47 11.60 1.21
N VAL A 127 -4.22 11.31 0.16
CA VAL A 127 -4.39 9.95 -0.34
C VAL A 127 -3.69 9.80 -1.69
N LEU A 128 -2.91 8.74 -1.84
CA LEU A 128 -2.45 8.25 -3.15
C LEU A 128 -3.24 6.99 -3.51
N GLU A 129 -3.88 6.99 -4.67
CA GLU A 129 -4.52 5.82 -5.26
C GLU A 129 -3.74 5.36 -6.49
N ILE A 130 -3.36 4.09 -6.54
CA ILE A 130 -2.62 3.47 -7.65
C ILE A 130 -3.52 2.44 -8.30
N GLY A 131 -3.89 2.68 -9.55
CA GLY A 131 -4.92 1.94 -10.28
C GLY A 131 -6.31 2.49 -10.02
N CYS A 132 -6.52 3.79 -10.27
CA CYS A 132 -7.81 4.44 -10.01
C CYS A 132 -8.94 4.03 -10.98
N SER A 133 -8.62 3.39 -12.12
CA SER A 133 -9.58 2.82 -13.08
C SER A 133 -10.69 3.81 -13.43
N THR A 134 -11.97 3.39 -13.39
CA THR A 134 -13.14 4.22 -13.71
C THR A 134 -13.58 5.15 -12.57
N GLY A 135 -12.86 5.18 -11.45
CA GLY A 135 -13.01 6.18 -10.39
C GLY A 135 -13.98 5.85 -9.25
N GLU A 136 -14.59 4.66 -9.18
CA GLU A 136 -15.56 4.35 -8.12
C GLU A 136 -14.94 4.32 -6.72
N ALA A 137 -13.70 3.86 -6.59
CA ALA A 137 -12.96 3.95 -5.33
C ALA A 137 -12.48 5.40 -5.09
N SER A 138 -12.03 6.09 -6.14
CA SER A 138 -11.62 7.50 -6.09
C SER A 138 -12.72 8.41 -5.53
N VAL A 139 -13.98 8.21 -5.94
CA VAL A 139 -15.17 8.91 -5.41
C VAL A 139 -15.28 8.76 -3.89
N ILE A 140 -15.03 7.55 -3.38
CA ILE A 140 -15.07 7.26 -1.93
C ILE A 140 -13.89 7.95 -1.23
N LEU A 141 -12.68 7.80 -1.78
CA LEU A 141 -11.48 8.39 -1.19
C LEU A 141 -11.58 9.91 -1.12
N CYS A 142 -12.07 10.55 -2.19
CA CYS A 142 -12.25 11.99 -2.26
C CYS A 142 -13.35 12.52 -1.33
N ARG A 143 -14.28 11.67 -0.88
CA ARG A 143 -15.33 12.06 0.07
C ARG A 143 -14.81 12.19 1.50
N TYR A 144 -13.83 11.38 1.88
CA TYR A 144 -13.36 11.29 3.27
C TYR A 144 -11.94 11.82 3.48
N GLY A 145 -11.11 11.95 2.43
CA GLY A 145 -9.74 12.46 2.51
C GLY A 145 -9.63 13.98 2.33
N ARG A 146 -8.47 14.53 2.70
CA ARG A 146 -8.11 15.95 2.50
C ARG A 146 -7.77 16.28 1.05
N SER A 147 -6.98 15.41 0.44
CA SER A 147 -6.54 15.52 -0.95
C SER A 147 -6.36 14.14 -1.56
N TRP A 148 -6.38 14.07 -2.89
CA TRP A 148 -6.28 12.81 -3.63
C TRP A 148 -5.40 12.95 -4.86
N VAL A 149 -4.46 12.02 -5.02
CA VAL A 149 -3.70 11.80 -6.26
C VAL A 149 -4.01 10.42 -6.79
N GLY A 150 -4.47 10.32 -8.03
CA GLY A 150 -4.78 9.05 -8.69
C GLY A 150 -3.84 8.74 -9.84
N PHE A 151 -3.31 7.52 -9.85
CA PHE A 151 -2.50 6.95 -10.91
C PHE A 151 -3.25 5.87 -11.66
N ASP A 152 -3.10 5.85 -12.98
CA ASP A 152 -3.48 4.74 -13.84
C ASP A 152 -2.55 4.71 -15.06
N SER A 153 -2.30 3.54 -15.64
CA SER A 153 -1.46 3.43 -16.84
C SER A 153 -2.24 3.73 -18.12
N SER A 154 -3.58 3.70 -18.06
CA SER A 154 -4.48 4.00 -19.18
C SER A 154 -4.95 5.45 -19.15
N ASN A 155 -4.80 6.15 -20.28
CA ASN A 155 -5.30 7.52 -20.40
C ASN A 155 -6.84 7.58 -20.29
N ASP A 156 -7.52 6.60 -20.88
CA ASP A 156 -8.99 6.51 -20.86
C ASP A 156 -9.52 6.34 -19.43
N MET A 157 -8.79 5.61 -18.58
CA MET A 157 -9.14 5.46 -17.16
C MET A 157 -8.95 6.78 -16.41
N ILE A 158 -7.87 7.51 -16.68
CA ILE A 158 -7.63 8.85 -16.09
C ILE A 158 -8.75 9.82 -16.47
N GLU A 159 -9.15 9.86 -17.73
CA GLU A 159 -10.24 10.72 -18.22
C GLU A 159 -11.58 10.31 -17.59
N THR A 160 -11.87 9.01 -17.56
CA THR A 160 -13.13 8.49 -16.98
C THR A 160 -13.22 8.75 -15.48
N SER A 161 -12.16 8.49 -14.72
CA SER A 161 -12.10 8.79 -13.29
C SER A 161 -12.23 10.28 -13.02
N SER A 162 -11.53 11.11 -13.81
CA SER A 162 -11.64 12.58 -13.71
C SER A 162 -13.07 13.06 -13.96
N ALA A 163 -13.74 12.54 -14.99
CA ALA A 163 -15.13 12.87 -15.30
C ALA A 163 -16.09 12.40 -14.19
N ALA A 164 -15.86 11.25 -13.57
CA ALA A 164 -16.64 10.78 -12.43
C ALA A 164 -16.51 11.72 -11.23
N LEU A 165 -15.29 12.19 -10.92
CA LEU A 165 -15.03 13.11 -9.83
C LEU A 165 -15.57 14.53 -10.10
N GLN A 166 -15.56 15.00 -11.35
CA GLN A 166 -16.12 16.31 -11.73
C GLN A 166 -17.63 16.41 -11.50
N LYS A 167 -18.36 15.29 -11.60
CA LYS A 167 -19.81 15.24 -11.32
C LYS A 167 -20.14 15.41 -9.83
N MET A 168 -19.14 15.36 -8.96
CA MET A 168 -19.33 15.50 -7.52
C MET A 168 -18.98 16.93 -7.08
N ASP A 169 -19.84 17.48 -6.22
CA ASP A 169 -19.57 18.73 -5.50
C ASP A 169 -18.60 18.46 -4.33
N LEU A 170 -17.31 18.30 -4.65
CA LEU A 170 -16.24 18.03 -3.70
C LEU A 170 -15.34 19.26 -3.57
N LYS A 171 -15.04 19.65 -2.34
CA LYS A 171 -14.18 20.81 -2.01
C LYS A 171 -12.70 20.45 -1.80
N ILE A 172 -12.29 19.23 -2.14
CA ILE A 172 -10.95 18.73 -1.88
C ILE A 172 -10.00 18.96 -3.06
N LEU A 173 -8.70 18.99 -2.78
CA LEU A 173 -7.67 19.02 -3.82
C LEU A 173 -7.55 17.63 -4.48
N ARG A 174 -7.55 17.58 -5.81
CA ARG A 174 -7.52 16.31 -6.55
C ARG A 174 -6.69 16.40 -7.83
N HIS A 175 -5.98 15.32 -8.15
CA HIS A 175 -5.20 15.21 -9.38
C HIS A 175 -5.12 13.77 -9.87
N ALA A 176 -5.66 13.49 -11.07
CA ALA A 176 -5.46 12.23 -11.76
C ALA A 176 -4.35 12.39 -12.80
N CYS A 177 -3.46 11.40 -12.93
CA CYS A 177 -2.34 11.43 -13.87
C CYS A 177 -2.05 10.04 -14.44
N LYS A 178 -1.81 9.97 -15.76
CA LYS A 178 -1.32 8.76 -16.41
C LYS A 178 0.10 8.46 -15.90
N MET A 179 0.25 7.36 -15.18
CA MET A 179 1.48 7.02 -14.47
C MET A 179 1.65 5.49 -14.36
N ASP A 180 2.84 5.01 -14.68
CA ASP A 180 3.31 3.69 -14.26
C ASP A 180 4.45 3.89 -13.26
N ALA A 181 4.14 3.75 -11.98
CA ALA A 181 5.09 4.04 -10.90
C ALA A 181 6.27 3.05 -10.83
N LEU A 182 6.18 1.87 -11.44
CA LEU A 182 7.33 0.95 -11.54
C LEU A 182 8.24 1.31 -12.71
N SER A 183 7.67 1.89 -13.77
CA SER A 183 8.44 2.34 -14.94
C SER A 183 9.10 3.70 -14.74
N ASP A 184 8.46 4.61 -14.00
CA ASP A 184 8.98 5.96 -13.69
C ASP A 184 8.77 6.32 -12.20
N PRO A 185 9.50 5.65 -11.28
CA PRO A 185 9.29 5.80 -9.85
C PRO A 185 9.61 7.20 -9.32
N LYS A 186 10.56 7.90 -9.95
CA LYS A 186 10.94 9.27 -9.55
C LYS A 186 9.81 10.25 -9.84
N ARG A 187 9.31 10.26 -11.07
CA ARG A 187 8.19 11.13 -11.44
C ARG A 187 6.92 10.76 -10.65
N ALA A 188 6.66 9.47 -10.43
CA ALA A 188 5.55 9.02 -9.61
C ALA A 188 5.63 9.59 -8.18
N MET A 189 6.82 9.59 -7.58
CA MET A 189 7.04 10.19 -6.26
C MET A 189 6.81 11.70 -6.25
N ASP A 190 7.33 12.42 -7.26
CA ASP A 190 7.14 13.87 -7.39
C ASP A 190 5.66 14.24 -7.52
N VAL A 191 4.90 13.50 -8.34
CA VAL A 191 3.47 13.72 -8.52
C VAL A 191 2.68 13.34 -7.26
N ALA A 192 3.05 12.26 -6.57
CA ALA A 192 2.40 11.87 -5.31
C ALA A 192 2.57 12.92 -4.19
N ARG A 193 3.65 13.73 -4.24
CA ARG A 193 3.93 14.83 -3.30
C ARG A 193 3.25 16.15 -3.66
N LYS A 194 2.45 16.19 -4.74
CA LYS A 194 1.84 17.43 -5.28
C LYS A 194 1.11 18.28 -4.24
N PHE A 195 0.35 17.65 -3.34
CA PHE A 195 -0.43 18.37 -2.31
C PHE A 195 0.22 18.31 -0.92
N ASN A 196 1.24 17.47 -0.74
CA ASN A 196 1.96 17.33 0.52
C ASN A 196 3.42 16.97 0.21
N PRO A 197 4.39 17.87 0.48
CA PRO A 197 5.80 17.62 0.23
C PRO A 197 6.35 16.40 0.97
N LYS A 198 5.77 16.02 2.12
CA LYS A 198 6.15 14.80 2.84
C LYS A 198 5.65 13.54 2.14
N GLY A 199 4.63 13.64 1.30
CA GLY A 199 3.96 12.53 0.60
C GLY A 199 2.62 12.16 1.24
N PRO A 200 1.93 11.13 0.71
CA PRO A 200 0.63 10.70 1.19
C PRO A 200 0.70 10.14 2.62
N ALA A 201 -0.40 10.26 3.36
CA ALA A 201 -0.60 9.60 4.65
C ALA A 201 -1.27 8.22 4.48
N ALA A 202 -2.02 8.04 3.39
CA ALA A 202 -2.71 6.80 3.06
C ALA A 202 -2.48 6.43 1.59
N VAL A 203 -2.27 5.14 1.33
CA VAL A 203 -2.09 4.61 -0.02
C VAL A 203 -3.06 3.47 -0.29
N PHE A 204 -3.69 3.51 -1.45
CA PHE A 204 -4.68 2.55 -1.92
C PHE A 204 -4.20 1.95 -3.23
N LEU A 205 -3.92 0.65 -3.23
CA LEU A 205 -3.34 -0.07 -4.36
C LEU A 205 -4.37 -1.04 -4.96
N ASP A 206 -4.85 -0.73 -6.15
CA ASP A 206 -5.75 -1.56 -6.97
C ASP A 206 -5.22 -1.67 -8.40
N ILE A 207 -4.08 -2.35 -8.55
CA ILE A 207 -3.55 -2.67 -9.88
C ILE A 207 -4.17 -3.97 -10.39
N GLY A 208 -5.48 -3.94 -10.67
CA GLY A 208 -6.21 -5.06 -11.28
C GLY A 208 -5.68 -5.46 -12.67
N GLY A 209 -6.07 -6.65 -13.15
CA GLY A 209 -5.74 -7.16 -14.49
C GLY A 209 -4.71 -8.29 -14.49
N ASN A 210 -3.93 -8.41 -15.58
CA ASN A 210 -2.89 -9.43 -15.81
C ASN A 210 -1.63 -9.26 -14.92
N ARG A 211 -1.65 -8.37 -13.92
CA ARG A 211 -0.48 -8.18 -13.04
C ARG A 211 -0.42 -9.33 -12.05
N GLU A 212 0.64 -10.12 -12.18
CA GLU A 212 0.97 -11.23 -11.30
C GLU A 212 1.36 -10.70 -9.90
N GLU A 213 1.27 -11.58 -8.88
CA GLU A 213 1.67 -11.35 -7.48
C GLU A 213 2.93 -10.48 -7.35
N LYS A 214 3.95 -10.78 -8.17
CA LYS A 214 5.21 -10.06 -8.24
C LYS A 214 5.05 -8.54 -8.41
N GLY A 215 4.23 -8.09 -9.36
CA GLY A 215 4.08 -6.65 -9.64
C GLY A 215 3.39 -5.90 -8.50
N VAL A 216 2.53 -6.60 -7.74
CA VAL A 216 1.91 -6.04 -6.52
C VAL A 216 2.96 -5.90 -5.42
N LEU A 217 3.78 -6.93 -5.20
CA LEU A 217 4.85 -6.89 -4.20
C LEU A 217 5.89 -5.79 -4.51
N GLU A 218 6.30 -5.64 -5.77
CA GLU A 218 7.20 -4.57 -6.20
C GLU A 218 6.60 -3.19 -5.93
N MET A 219 5.31 -2.99 -6.23
CA MET A 219 4.62 -1.73 -5.95
C MET A 219 4.51 -1.46 -4.45
N MET A 220 4.20 -2.48 -3.64
CA MET A 220 4.20 -2.36 -2.18
C MET A 220 5.58 -1.95 -1.66
N SER A 221 6.66 -2.54 -2.16
CA SER A 221 8.03 -2.18 -1.77
C SER A 221 8.32 -0.73 -2.11
N TRP A 222 8.00 -0.31 -3.35
CA TRP A 222 8.17 1.07 -3.79
C TRP A 222 7.42 2.07 -2.89
N VAL A 223 6.14 1.79 -2.55
CA VAL A 223 5.36 2.65 -1.66
C VAL A 223 6.03 2.77 -0.29
N LEU A 224 6.39 1.64 0.31
CA LEU A 224 6.93 1.59 1.68
C LEU A 224 8.32 2.22 1.79
N GLU A 225 9.12 2.18 0.72
CA GLU A 225 10.43 2.82 0.64
C GLU A 225 10.32 4.32 0.33
N SER A 226 9.42 4.72 -0.58
CA SER A 226 9.29 6.10 -1.04
C SER A 226 8.55 6.99 -0.05
N PHE A 227 7.66 6.40 0.77
CA PHE A 227 6.77 7.11 1.68
C PHE A 227 6.78 6.48 3.09
N PRO A 228 7.87 6.62 3.85
CA PRO A 228 7.99 6.02 5.18
C PRO A 228 6.96 6.55 6.20
N GLN A 229 6.35 7.71 5.94
CA GLN A 229 5.30 8.29 6.77
C GLN A 229 3.88 7.75 6.49
N VAL A 230 3.71 6.87 5.50
CA VAL A 230 2.41 6.27 5.21
C VAL A 230 1.92 5.51 6.44
N LYS A 231 0.76 5.90 6.94
CA LYS A 231 0.09 5.27 8.07
C LYS A 231 -0.67 4.03 7.63
N VAL A 232 -1.30 4.08 6.46
CA VAL A 232 -2.09 2.94 5.96
C VAL A 232 -1.81 2.66 4.49
N LEU A 233 -1.51 1.40 4.18
CA LEU A 233 -1.43 0.87 2.83
C LEU A 233 -2.50 -0.22 2.69
N VAL A 234 -3.50 0.04 1.85
CA VAL A 234 -4.53 -0.94 1.50
C VAL A 234 -4.23 -1.52 0.13
N VAL A 235 -4.17 -2.85 0.03
CA VAL A 235 -3.79 -3.55 -1.21
C VAL A 235 -4.90 -4.51 -1.62
N LYS A 236 -5.44 -4.31 -2.82
CA LYS A 236 -6.37 -5.26 -3.44
C LYS A 236 -5.62 -6.27 -4.31
N SER A 237 -5.53 -7.52 -3.87
CA SER A 237 -4.95 -8.60 -4.67
C SER A 237 -5.36 -9.97 -4.16
N ARG A 238 -6.00 -10.77 -5.03
CA ARG A 238 -6.36 -12.17 -4.71
C ARG A 238 -5.13 -13.04 -4.54
N GLU A 239 -4.16 -12.90 -5.43
CA GLU A 239 -2.95 -13.75 -5.41
C GLU A 239 -2.11 -13.50 -4.16
N VAL A 240 -1.91 -12.24 -3.78
CA VAL A 240 -1.17 -11.89 -2.56
C VAL A 240 -1.90 -12.41 -1.32
N VAL A 241 -3.22 -12.23 -1.23
CA VAL A 241 -4.01 -12.76 -0.11
C VAL A 241 -3.96 -14.28 -0.05
N LYS A 242 -4.07 -14.96 -1.19
CA LYS A 242 -3.98 -16.43 -1.28
C LYS A 242 -2.61 -16.91 -0.81
N ASP A 243 -1.54 -16.32 -1.32
CA ASP A 243 -0.17 -16.73 -1.01
C ASP A 243 0.20 -16.54 0.46
N ILE A 244 -0.10 -15.37 1.04
CA ILE A 244 0.15 -15.14 2.47
C ILE A 244 -0.69 -16.11 3.31
N SER A 245 -1.96 -16.35 2.95
CA SER A 245 -2.82 -17.29 3.67
C SER A 245 -2.31 -18.73 3.58
N SER A 246 -1.81 -19.17 2.42
CA SER A 246 -1.22 -20.51 2.26
C SER A 246 0.08 -20.68 3.04
N THR A 247 0.93 -19.66 3.07
CA THR A 247 2.18 -19.67 3.85
C THR A 247 1.89 -19.79 5.35
N ILE A 248 0.83 -19.13 5.79
CA ILE A 248 0.31 -19.17 7.15
C ILE A 248 -0.19 -20.57 7.50
N SER A 249 -1.06 -21.16 6.66
CA SER A 249 -1.64 -22.48 6.96
C SER A 249 -0.62 -23.63 6.92
N ASN A 250 0.42 -23.55 6.09
CA ASN A 250 1.38 -24.65 5.89
C ASN A 250 2.41 -24.80 7.02
N LYS A 251 2.58 -23.80 7.89
CA LYS A 251 3.55 -23.85 9.00
C LYS A 251 2.97 -24.41 10.31
N ASP A 252 1.66 -24.59 10.39
CA ASP A 252 0.96 -24.93 11.64
C ASP A 252 0.38 -26.36 11.62
N ASN A 253 1.21 -27.35 11.94
CA ASN A 253 0.74 -28.55 12.67
C ASN A 253 0.86 -28.38 14.20
N SER A 254 1.31 -27.21 14.68
CA SER A 254 1.29 -26.83 16.10
C SER A 254 0.51 -25.52 16.29
N SER A 255 -0.81 -25.67 16.34
CA SER A 255 -1.84 -24.76 16.87
C SER A 255 -1.34 -23.55 17.67
N SER A 256 -1.42 -22.33 17.09
CA SER A 256 -2.07 -21.14 17.70
C SER A 256 -1.66 -19.78 17.10
N ASP A 257 -0.70 -19.71 16.17
CA ASP A 257 0.14 -18.51 16.08
C ASP A 257 -0.16 -17.49 14.98
N VAL A 258 -1.11 -17.70 14.06
CA VAL A 258 -0.94 -17.04 12.75
C VAL A 258 -2.01 -16.02 12.31
N ILE A 259 -3.24 -16.08 12.84
CA ILE A 259 -4.24 -15.01 12.60
C ILE A 259 -4.96 -14.67 13.90
N GLU A 260 -4.62 -13.52 14.48
CA GLU A 260 -5.28 -13.02 15.70
C GLU A 260 -6.59 -12.29 15.38
N ASP A 261 -7.20 -11.72 16.43
CA ASP A 261 -8.32 -10.80 16.28
C ASP A 261 -8.01 -9.70 15.24
N TYR A 262 -9.05 -9.27 14.54
CA TYR A 262 -8.96 -8.29 13.44
C TYR A 262 -8.16 -8.72 12.21
N GLY A 263 -7.86 -10.02 12.07
CA GLY A 263 -7.19 -10.56 10.89
C GLY A 263 -5.71 -10.23 10.84
N VAL A 264 -5.08 -9.98 12.00
CA VAL A 264 -3.66 -9.62 12.12
C VAL A 264 -2.78 -10.81 11.73
N VAL A 265 -1.77 -10.56 10.91
CA VAL A 265 -0.78 -11.54 10.46
C VAL A 265 0.56 -11.25 11.14
N ARG A 266 0.89 -11.99 12.21
CA ARG A 266 2.09 -11.75 13.03
C ARG A 266 3.39 -11.79 12.21
N ASN A 267 3.49 -12.70 11.24
CA ASN A 267 4.68 -12.90 10.41
C ASN A 267 4.63 -12.18 9.06
N GLY A 268 3.78 -11.16 8.91
CA GLY A 268 3.54 -10.48 7.63
C GLY A 268 4.79 -9.80 7.08
N SER A 269 5.59 -9.14 7.93
CA SER A 269 6.85 -8.50 7.51
C SER A 269 7.87 -9.53 7.04
N THR A 270 8.08 -10.60 7.79
CA THR A 270 8.97 -11.71 7.42
C THR A 270 8.56 -12.36 6.11
N TRP A 271 7.26 -12.60 5.92
CA TRP A 271 6.71 -13.11 4.65
C TRP A 271 7.02 -12.15 3.50
N PHE A 272 6.75 -10.86 3.68
CA PHE A 272 6.98 -9.86 2.64
C PHE A 272 8.45 -9.74 2.26
N HIS A 273 9.36 -9.72 3.24
CA HIS A 273 10.80 -9.70 3.00
C HIS A 273 11.29 -10.94 2.25
N ALA A 274 10.90 -12.14 2.69
CA ALA A 274 11.25 -13.39 1.99
C ALA A 274 10.74 -13.40 0.54
N LYS A 275 9.53 -12.86 0.32
CA LYS A 275 8.96 -12.71 -1.02
C LYS A 275 9.73 -11.72 -1.87
N MET A 276 10.05 -10.55 -1.33
CA MET A 276 10.87 -9.56 -2.03
C MET A 276 12.26 -10.09 -2.34
N GLU A 277 12.89 -10.86 -1.45
CA GLU A 277 14.15 -11.55 -1.74
C GLU A 277 13.97 -12.52 -2.92
N SER A 278 12.92 -13.35 -2.91
CA SER A 278 12.65 -14.27 -4.03
C SER A 278 12.38 -13.55 -5.36
N VAL A 279 11.68 -12.41 -5.33
CA VAL A 279 11.43 -11.56 -6.51
C VAL A 279 12.74 -10.94 -7.01
N ASN A 280 13.62 -10.55 -6.09
CA ASN A 280 14.92 -9.94 -6.36
C ASN A 280 16.01 -10.96 -6.70
N THR A 281 15.79 -12.27 -6.49
CA THR A 281 16.60 -13.32 -7.13
C THR A 281 16.34 -13.30 -8.63
N THR A 282 16.94 -12.32 -9.29
CA THR A 282 16.72 -12.01 -10.69
C THR A 282 17.08 -13.23 -11.53
N LYS A 283 16.07 -13.89 -12.09
CA LYS A 283 16.23 -14.41 -13.43
C LYS A 283 16.62 -13.22 -14.30
N LEU A 284 17.82 -13.29 -14.88
CA LEU A 284 18.28 -12.28 -15.82
C LEU A 284 17.20 -12.05 -16.89
N PRO A 285 16.99 -10.80 -17.34
CA PRO A 285 16.00 -10.51 -18.37
C PRO A 285 16.27 -11.38 -19.59
N ARG A 286 15.23 -12.00 -20.15
CA ARG A 286 15.36 -12.88 -21.33
C ARG A 286 15.82 -12.08 -22.56
N HIS A 287 15.45 -10.82 -22.62
CA HIS A 287 15.89 -9.90 -23.65
C HIS A 287 16.48 -8.63 -23.02
N PRO A 288 17.63 -8.11 -23.50
CA PRO A 288 18.29 -6.95 -22.91
C PRO A 288 17.40 -5.72 -22.67
N LEU A 289 16.47 -5.43 -23.59
CA LEU A 289 15.56 -4.29 -23.47
C LEU A 289 14.48 -4.44 -22.37
N GLN A 290 14.33 -5.62 -21.76
CA GLN A 290 13.48 -5.82 -20.59
C GLN A 290 14.13 -5.29 -19.32
N ALA A 291 15.46 -5.13 -19.29
CA ALA A 291 16.12 -4.47 -18.18
C ALA A 291 15.70 -3.00 -18.14
N PRO A 292 15.48 -2.40 -16.96
CA PRO A 292 15.20 -0.97 -16.83
C PRO A 292 16.37 -0.15 -17.39
N LEU A 293 16.14 1.12 -17.75
CA LEU A 293 17.24 2.01 -18.11
C LEU A 293 17.99 2.41 -16.83
N VAL A 294 19.31 2.19 -16.80
CA VAL A 294 20.16 2.57 -15.67
C VAL A 294 21.26 3.49 -16.17
N MET A 295 21.48 4.61 -15.48
CA MET A 295 22.52 5.59 -15.85
C MET A 295 23.90 5.18 -15.33
N SER A 296 24.95 5.57 -16.06
CA SER A 296 26.34 5.35 -15.66
C SER A 296 26.64 6.11 -14.37
N PRO A 297 27.39 5.50 -13.42
CA PRO A 297 27.85 6.23 -12.24
C PRO A 297 28.90 7.31 -12.56
N LEU A 298 29.52 7.29 -13.74
CA LEU A 298 30.49 8.30 -14.16
C LEU A 298 29.86 9.44 -14.98
N ASP A 299 28.70 9.19 -15.58
CA ASP A 299 28.00 10.15 -16.44
C ASP A 299 26.49 9.93 -16.34
N ALA A 300 25.83 10.83 -15.60
CA ALA A 300 24.39 10.78 -15.35
C ALA A 300 23.54 10.93 -16.63
N THR A 301 24.14 11.32 -17.77
CA THR A 301 23.45 11.43 -19.06
C THR A 301 23.64 10.20 -19.95
N LYS A 302 24.57 9.31 -19.60
CA LYS A 302 24.95 8.14 -20.40
C LYS A 302 24.40 6.86 -19.79
N PRO A 303 23.45 6.17 -20.44
CA PRO A 303 22.93 4.92 -19.91
C PRO A 303 23.93 3.77 -20.03
N VAL A 304 23.88 2.86 -19.07
CA VAL A 304 24.56 1.56 -19.10
C VAL A 304 23.94 0.69 -20.20
N CYS A 305 24.80 0.12 -21.05
CA CYS A 305 24.37 -0.65 -22.21
C CYS A 305 23.74 -1.98 -21.80
N ARG A 306 22.42 -2.08 -21.96
CA ARG A 306 21.65 -3.30 -21.71
C ARG A 306 22.10 -4.47 -22.57
N TYR A 307 22.35 -4.27 -23.86
CA TYR A 307 22.83 -5.34 -24.76
C TYR A 307 24.20 -5.85 -24.35
N HIS A 308 25.13 -4.95 -23.97
CA HIS A 308 26.42 -5.38 -23.44
C HIS A 308 26.24 -6.20 -22.17
N ASN A 309 25.32 -5.82 -21.29
CA ASN A 309 25.17 -6.48 -20.00
C ASN A 309 24.39 -7.80 -20.01
N TYR A 310 23.41 -7.97 -20.90
CA TYR A 310 22.46 -9.09 -20.86
C TYR A 310 22.46 -10.01 -22.09
N ASP A 311 22.93 -9.57 -23.27
CA ASP A 311 22.95 -10.43 -24.47
C ASP A 311 24.14 -11.39 -24.41
N PRO A 312 23.99 -12.72 -24.52
CA PRO A 312 25.12 -13.64 -24.46
C PRO A 312 26.28 -13.27 -25.40
N LYS A 313 25.97 -12.70 -26.59
CA LYS A 313 26.95 -12.27 -27.60
C LYS A 313 27.50 -10.86 -27.38
N GLY A 314 27.01 -10.15 -26.36
CA GLY A 314 27.36 -8.77 -26.07
C GLY A 314 26.72 -7.76 -27.03
N CYS A 315 27.10 -6.49 -26.89
CA CYS A 315 26.58 -5.43 -27.76
C CYS A 315 27.21 -5.49 -29.15
N LYS A 316 26.39 -5.65 -30.20
CA LYS A 316 26.85 -5.66 -31.61
C LYS A 316 27.53 -4.36 -32.05
N LYS A 317 27.29 -3.24 -31.38
CA LYS A 317 27.94 -1.95 -31.70
C LYS A 317 29.37 -1.85 -31.14
N ALA A 318 29.77 -2.74 -30.22
CA ALA A 318 31.11 -2.80 -29.63
C ALA A 318 31.67 -1.40 -29.26
N ALA A 319 32.83 -1.04 -29.80
CA ALA A 319 33.50 0.25 -29.55
C ALA A 319 32.72 1.48 -30.07
N ASN A 320 31.81 1.30 -31.02
CA ASN A 320 30.97 2.37 -31.57
C ASN A 320 29.66 2.55 -30.80
N CYS A 321 29.47 1.85 -29.68
CA CYS A 321 28.29 2.02 -28.86
C CYS A 321 28.39 3.31 -28.05
N PRO A 322 27.41 4.24 -28.15
CA PRO A 322 27.43 5.47 -27.36
C PRO A 322 27.10 5.24 -25.88
N LEU A 323 26.81 4.00 -25.47
CA LEU A 323 26.38 3.63 -24.13
C LEU A 323 27.56 3.15 -23.29
N ASP A 324 27.39 3.14 -21.98
CA ASP A 324 28.43 2.69 -21.05
C ASP A 324 28.56 1.15 -21.06
N HIS A 325 29.76 0.68 -21.39
CA HIS A 325 30.16 -0.74 -21.41
C HIS A 325 31.07 -1.12 -20.25
N GLU A 326 31.52 -0.15 -19.43
CA GLU A 326 32.46 -0.40 -18.34
C GLU A 326 31.76 -0.93 -17.08
N HIS A 327 30.54 -0.49 -16.83
CA HIS A 327 29.81 -0.82 -15.60
C HIS A 327 28.79 -1.94 -15.80
N CYS A 328 28.74 -2.79 -14.78
CA CYS A 328 27.69 -3.79 -14.65
C CYS A 328 26.34 -3.09 -14.44
N HIS A 329 25.34 -3.45 -15.24
CA HIS A 329 24.00 -2.87 -15.15
C HIS A 329 23.28 -3.20 -13.83
N LEU A 330 23.70 -4.25 -13.11
CA LEU A 330 23.06 -4.67 -11.86
C LEU A 330 23.64 -3.95 -10.64
N CYS A 331 24.96 -3.99 -10.47
CA CYS A 331 25.62 -3.48 -9.26
C CYS A 331 26.38 -2.16 -9.47
N LEU A 332 26.50 -1.69 -10.72
CA LEU A 332 27.23 -0.48 -11.12
C LEU A 332 28.75 -0.53 -10.85
N GLU A 333 29.29 -1.69 -10.49
CA GLU A 333 30.73 -1.90 -10.37
C GLU A 333 31.35 -2.27 -11.73
N LYS A 334 32.64 -1.97 -11.92
CA LYS A 334 33.38 -2.29 -13.15
C LYS A 334 33.83 -3.75 -13.21
N GLY A 335 34.30 -4.17 -14.39
CA GLY A 335 35.07 -5.42 -14.57
C GLY A 335 34.24 -6.68 -14.82
N HIS A 336 32.90 -6.56 -14.88
CA HIS A 336 32.03 -7.67 -15.23
C HIS A 336 30.71 -7.19 -15.85
N ARG A 337 30.00 -8.13 -16.48
CA ARG A 337 28.69 -7.92 -17.09
C ARG A 337 27.60 -8.39 -16.14
N ALA A 338 26.39 -7.87 -16.27
CA ALA A 338 25.24 -8.32 -15.46
C ALA A 338 25.03 -9.84 -15.49
N VAL A 339 25.20 -10.48 -16.66
CA VAL A 339 25.12 -11.95 -16.77
C VAL A 339 26.14 -12.71 -15.92
N ASN A 340 27.25 -12.08 -15.55
CA ASN A 340 28.34 -12.66 -14.76
C ASN A 340 28.44 -12.02 -13.35
N CYS A 341 27.44 -11.24 -12.96
CA CYS A 341 27.50 -10.47 -11.72
C CYS A 341 27.29 -11.39 -10.52
N SER A 342 28.27 -11.49 -9.62
CA SER A 342 28.16 -12.28 -8.39
C SER A 342 27.09 -11.77 -7.43
N SER A 343 26.62 -10.54 -7.60
CA SER A 343 25.47 -10.01 -6.88
C SER A 343 24.15 -10.72 -7.23
N THR A 344 24.10 -11.51 -8.31
CA THR A 344 22.96 -12.41 -8.56
C THR A 344 23.02 -13.68 -7.69
N SER A 345 24.20 -14.01 -7.17
CA SER A 345 24.48 -15.20 -6.36
C SER A 345 24.68 -14.90 -4.87
N SER A 346 24.85 -13.63 -4.50
CA SER A 346 25.19 -13.22 -3.13
C SER A 346 24.32 -12.04 -2.67
N ASN A 347 23.41 -12.36 -1.73
CA ASN A 347 22.43 -11.50 -1.06
C ASN A 347 23.03 -10.27 -0.32
N LYS A 348 23.64 -9.30 -1.01
CA LYS A 348 24.16 -8.07 -0.39
C LYS A 348 24.01 -6.82 -1.26
N THR A 349 22.79 -6.41 -1.62
CA THR A 349 22.59 -5.13 -2.36
C THR A 349 21.41 -4.26 -1.93
N GLY A 350 20.79 -4.52 -0.77
CA GLY A 350 19.79 -3.60 -0.21
C GLY A 350 20.33 -2.23 0.24
N GLN A 351 21.64 -2.10 0.51
CA GLN A 351 22.20 -0.88 1.12
C GLN A 351 22.86 0.10 0.14
N LYS A 352 23.29 -0.31 -1.06
CA LYS A 352 24.06 0.59 -1.96
C LYS A 352 23.21 1.49 -2.87
N ARG A 353 21.93 1.18 -3.11
CA ARG A 353 21.06 2.05 -3.93
C ARG A 353 20.67 3.37 -3.24
N LYS A 354 20.76 3.44 -1.91
CA LYS A 354 20.41 4.62 -1.13
C LYS A 354 21.46 5.74 -1.23
N ALA A 355 22.75 5.40 -1.37
CA ALA A 355 23.83 6.36 -1.28
C ALA A 355 24.01 7.28 -2.52
N LEU A 356 23.46 6.92 -3.68
CA LEU A 356 23.62 7.73 -4.90
C LEU A 356 22.52 8.79 -5.12
N TYR A 357 21.49 8.82 -4.29
CA TYR A 357 20.43 9.84 -4.34
C TYR A 357 20.59 10.94 -3.29
N ASP A 358 21.37 10.73 -2.23
CA ASP A 358 21.51 11.66 -1.10
C ASP A 358 22.66 12.70 -1.31
N GLU A 359 23.42 12.66 -2.41
CA GLU A 359 24.50 13.62 -2.70
C GLU A 359 24.14 14.70 -3.74
N VAL A 360 22.86 14.82 -4.11
CA VAL A 360 22.36 15.96 -4.89
C VAL A 360 21.12 16.55 -4.21
N THR A 361 21.32 17.07 -3.01
CA THR A 361 20.44 18.06 -2.36
C THR A 361 21.28 19.15 -1.73
#